data_AF-A0A7C3BX77-F1
#
_entry.id   AF-A0A7C3BX77-F1
#
_cell.length_a   1.000
_cell.length_b   1.000
_cell.length_c   1.000
_cell.angle_alpha   90.00
_cell.angle_beta   90.00
_cell.angle_gamma   90.00
#
_symmetry.space_group_name_H-M   'P 1'
#
loop_
_entity.id
_entity.type
_entity.pdbx_description
1 polymer ?
#
loop_
_entity_poly.entity_id
_entity_poly.type
_entity_poly.pdbx_seq_one_letter_code
_entity_poly.pdbx_strand_id
1 'polypeptide(L)'
;GWSLSLVLLLMGTCQYIGMPVSESYIIANTTDRNRSTVLGFYYFASRGGPGLVMPAMGYLFDNFGYATGFNVVAASMAAVTVVCALFMRGLRSQS
;
A
#
# COMPACT_ATOMS: atom_id res chain seq x y z
N GLY A 1 5.02 -12.20 23.63
CA GLY A 1 5.27 -13.22 22.59
C GLY A 1 4.20 -13.20 21.51
N TRP A 2 2.95 -13.51 21.88
CA TRP A 2 1.83 -13.71 20.93
C TRP A 2 1.41 -12.47 20.12
N SER A 3 1.54 -11.27 20.68
CA SER A 3 1.17 -10.02 19.98
C SER A 3 1.97 -9.81 18.70
N LEU A 4 3.29 -10.07 18.75
CA LEU A 4 4.17 -9.91 17.58
C LEU A 4 3.82 -10.91 16.48
N SER A 5 3.57 -12.17 16.86
CA SER A 5 3.13 -13.22 15.92
C SER A 5 1.80 -12.86 15.25
N LEU A 6 0.86 -12.30 16.01
CA LEU A 6 -0.45 -11.90 15.50
C LEU A 6 -0.34 -10.71 14.54
N VAL A 7 0.50 -9.71 14.86
CA VAL A 7 0.78 -8.57 13.97
C VAL A 7 1.44 -9.02 12.67
N LEU A 8 2.43 -9.91 12.74
CA LEU A 8 3.10 -10.45 11.55
C LEU A 8 2.14 -11.26 10.67
N LEU A 9 1.24 -12.04 11.28
CA LEU A 9 0.24 -12.83 10.56
C LEU A 9 -0.80 -11.94 9.88
N LEU A 10 -1.31 -10.92 10.58
CA LEU A 10 -2.21 -9.93 9.98
C LEU A 10 -1.54 -9.17 8.83
N MET A 11 -0.29 -8.75 9.01
CA MET A 11 0.45 -8.04 7.96
C MET A 11 0.66 -8.93 6.73
N GLY A 12 1.06 -10.19 6.92
CA GLY A 12 1.26 -11.15 5.83
C GLY A 12 -0.03 -11.44 5.05
N THR A 13 -1.16 -11.60 5.76
CA THR A 13 -2.46 -11.82 5.11
C THR A 13 -2.93 -10.59 4.34
N CYS A 14 -2.80 -9.38 4.89
CA CYS A 14 -3.10 -8.13 4.19
C CYS A 14 -2.25 -7.95 2.93
N GLN A 15 -0.95 -8.25 3.00
CA GLN A 15 -0.02 -8.15 1.87
C GLN A 15 -0.44 -9.10 0.73
N TYR A 16 -0.86 -10.31 1.08
CA TYR A 16 -1.24 -11.34 0.11
C TYR A 16 -2.58 -11.03 -0.58
N ILE A 17 -3.53 -10.41 0.13
CA ILE A 17 -4.85 -10.06 -0.41
C ILE A 17 -4.77 -8.81 -1.31
N GLY A 18 -3.82 -7.90 -1.08
CA GLY A 18 -3.72 -6.64 -1.83
C GLY A 18 -3.51 -6.82 -3.33
N MET A 19 -2.71 -7.82 -3.74
CA MET A 19 -2.40 -8.14 -5.13
C MET A 19 -3.65 -8.53 -5.96
N PRO A 20 -4.39 -9.60 -5.62
CA PRO A 20 -5.54 -10.04 -6.42
C PRO A 20 -6.71 -9.05 -6.41
N VAL A 21 -6.90 -8.29 -5.31
CA VAL A 21 -7.99 -7.29 -5.22
C VAL A 21 -7.74 -6.11 -6.15
N SER A 22 -6.52 -5.60 -6.19
CA SER A 22 -6.19 -4.45 -7.04
C SER A 22 -6.12 -4.83 -8.52
N GLU A 23 -5.60 -6.01 -8.86
CA GLU A 23 -5.68 -6.54 -10.23
C GLU A 23 -7.14 -6.70 -10.70
N SER A 24 -8.00 -7.29 -9.87
CA SER A 24 -9.42 -7.46 -10.21
C SER A 24 -10.16 -6.12 -10.39
N TYR A 25 -9.82 -5.11 -9.59
CA TYR A 25 -10.41 -3.78 -9.69
C TYR A 25 -9.96 -3.02 -10.95
N ILE A 26 -8.68 -3.10 -11.31
CA ILE A 26 -8.13 -2.51 -12.54
C ILE A 26 -8.76 -3.17 -13.77
N ILE A 27 -8.86 -4.50 -13.77
CA ILE A 27 -9.49 -5.27 -14.83
C ILE A 27 -10.97 -4.89 -14.96
N ALA A 28 -11.72 -4.75 -13.86
CA ALA A 28 -13.14 -4.39 -13.90
C ALA A 28 -13.43 -2.96 -14.38
N ASN A 29 -12.52 -1.98 -14.13
CA ASN A 29 -12.73 -0.57 -14.47
C ASN A 29 -11.96 -0.06 -15.72
N THR A 30 -11.08 -0.86 -16.33
CA THR A 30 -10.29 -0.43 -17.51
C THR A 30 -10.77 -1.10 -18.80
N THR A 31 -11.05 -0.28 -19.83
CA THR A 31 -11.33 -0.70 -21.21
C THR A 31 -10.14 -1.44 -21.84
N ASP A 32 -10.40 -2.53 -22.59
CA ASP A 32 -9.41 -3.48 -23.14
C ASP A 32 -8.18 -2.85 -23.83
N ARG A 33 -8.31 -1.65 -24.41
CA ARG A 33 -7.23 -0.97 -25.14
C ARG A 33 -6.03 -0.56 -24.26
N ASN A 34 -6.26 -0.24 -22.98
CA ASN A 34 -5.24 0.36 -22.10
C ASN A 34 -4.83 -0.53 -20.91
N ARG A 35 -5.43 -1.72 -20.79
CA ARG A 35 -5.19 -2.66 -19.67
C ARG A 35 -3.70 -2.97 -19.46
N SER A 36 -2.95 -3.22 -20.52
CA SER A 36 -1.54 -3.59 -20.43
C SER A 36 -0.63 -2.45 -19.94
N THR A 37 -0.94 -1.20 -20.27
CA THR A 37 -0.17 -0.04 -19.81
C THR A 37 -0.46 0.26 -18.34
N VAL A 38 -1.72 0.15 -17.91
CA VAL A 38 -2.11 0.34 -16.51
C VAL A 38 -1.54 -0.77 -15.63
N LEU A 39 -1.60 -2.03 -16.07
CA LEU A 39 -0.96 -3.15 -15.39
C LEU A 39 0.57 -3.00 -15.37
N GLY A 40 1.18 -2.52 -16.46
CA GLY A 40 2.60 -2.22 -16.51
C GLY A 40 3.03 -1.19 -15.46
N PHE A 41 2.29 -0.09 -15.33
CA PHE A 41 2.56 0.93 -14.31
C PHE A 41 2.28 0.43 -12.90
N TYR A 42 1.23 -0.39 -12.71
CA TYR A 42 0.94 -1.05 -11.45
C TYR A 42 2.08 -1.97 -11.01
N TYR A 43 2.58 -2.83 -11.90
CA TYR A 43 3.71 -3.70 -11.61
C TYR A 43 5.01 -2.93 -11.39
N PHE A 44 5.22 -1.84 -12.14
CA PHE A 44 6.39 -0.98 -11.96
C PHE A 44 6.36 -0.26 -10.60
N ALA A 45 5.21 0.28 -10.20
CA ALA A 45 5.04 0.88 -8.88
C ALA A 45 5.10 -0.17 -7.76
N SER A 46 4.49 -1.33 -7.95
CA SER A 46 4.44 -2.39 -6.95
C SER A 46 5.78 -3.09 -6.73
N ARG A 47 6.58 -3.30 -7.79
CA ARG A 47 7.92 -3.92 -7.68
C ARG A 47 9.04 -2.91 -7.55
N GLY A 48 8.93 -1.74 -8.18
CA GLY A 48 9.93 -0.68 -8.14
C GLY A 48 9.80 0.22 -6.90
N GLY A 49 8.59 0.43 -6.39
CA GLY A 49 8.33 1.22 -5.18
C GLY A 49 9.11 0.73 -3.96
N PRO A 50 9.06 -0.57 -3.60
CA PRO A 50 9.86 -1.11 -2.51
C PRO A 50 11.37 -0.94 -2.70
N GLY A 51 11.85 -0.98 -3.94
CA GLY A 51 13.27 -0.85 -4.27
C GLY A 51 13.87 0.53 -3.95
N LEU A 52 13.06 1.60 -4.01
CA LEU A 52 13.46 2.95 -3.60
C LEU A 52 13.13 3.23 -2.13
N VAL A 53 12.01 2.69 -1.64
CA VAL A 53 11.51 2.95 -0.29
C VAL A 53 12.32 2.19 0.78
N MET A 54 12.77 0.96 0.52
CA MET A 54 13.57 0.18 1.47
C MET A 54 14.92 0.83 1.83
N PRO A 55 15.76 1.29 0.88
CA PRO A 55 17.01 1.97 1.24
C PRO A 55 16.78 3.32 1.93
N ALA A 56 15.75 4.08 1.52
CA ALA A 56 15.37 5.32 2.19
C ALA A 56 14.91 5.08 3.64
N MET A 57 14.13 4.01 3.88
CA MET A 57 13.74 3.58 5.22
C MET A 57 14.94 3.11 6.04
N GLY A 58 15.86 2.33 5.43
CA GLY A 58 17.10 1.91 6.08
C GLY A 58 17.93 3.09 6.58
N TYR A 59 18.10 4.12 5.75
CA TYR A 59 18.78 5.36 6.14
C TYR A 59 18.07 6.09 7.28
N LEU A 60 16.74 6.10 7.28
CA LEU A 60 15.92 6.72 8.32
C LEU A 60 16.03 5.97 9.65
N PHE A 61 16.08 4.63 9.62
CA PHE A 61 16.29 3.81 10.80
C PHE A 61 17.67 4.00 11.41
N ASP A 62 18.71 4.14 10.57
CA ASP A 62 20.10 4.28 11.01
C ASP A 62 20.36 5.65 11.69
N ASN A 63 19.69 6.73 11.24
CA ASN A 63 19.90 8.08 11.77
C ASN A 63 18.93 8.47 12.90
N PHE A 64 17.67 8.03 12.85
CA PHE A 64 16.62 8.48 13.78
C PHE A 64 16.16 7.41 14.77
N GLY A 65 16.67 6.17 14.66
CA GLY A 65 16.30 5.07 15.54
C GLY A 65 14.93 4.45 15.24
N TYR A 66 14.71 3.25 15.79
CA TYR A 66 13.56 2.38 15.46
C TYR A 66 12.18 2.99 15.76
N ALA A 67 12.05 3.78 16.82
CA ALA A 67 10.77 4.37 17.22
C ALA A 67 10.22 5.34 16.15
N THR A 68 11.10 6.14 15.57
CA THR A 68 10.77 7.18 14.60
C THR A 68 10.36 6.56 13.27
N GLY A 69 11.08 5.54 12.80
CA GLY A 69 10.72 4.84 11.57
C GLY A 69 9.39 4.09 11.67
N PHE A 70 9.08 3.49 12.82
CA PHE A 70 7.77 2.87 13.04
C PHE A 70 6.63 3.90 12.98
N ASN A 71 6.85 5.08 13.56
CA ASN A 71 5.87 6.17 13.54
C ASN A 71 5.62 6.71 12.12
N VAL A 72 6.66 6.78 11.28
CA VAL A 72 6.53 7.19 9.87
C VAL A 72 5.73 6.17 9.07
N VAL A 73 5.97 4.87 9.26
CA VAL A 73 5.17 3.81 8.63
C VAL A 73 3.70 3.90 9.08
N ALA A 74 3.46 4.02 10.38
CA ALA A 74 2.10 4.14 10.92
C ALA A 74 1.37 5.38 10.38
N ALA A 75 2.03 6.54 10.35
CA ALA A 75 1.48 7.79 9.84
C ALA A 75 1.15 7.70 8.34
N SER A 76 2.04 7.10 7.53
CA SER A 76 1.80 6.90 6.10
C SER A 76 0.62 5.97 5.84
N MET A 77 0.50 4.84 6.56
CA MET A 77 -0.66 3.96 6.44
C MET A 77 -1.96 4.68 6.85
N ALA A 78 -1.94 5.43 7.95
CA ALA A 78 -3.09 6.20 8.40
C ALA A 78 -3.50 7.27 7.36
N ALA A 79 -2.54 7.98 6.77
CA ALA A 79 -2.80 8.95 5.72
C ALA A 79 -3.45 8.31 4.50
N VAL A 80 -2.94 7.16 4.03
CA VAL A 80 -3.54 6.41 2.92
C VAL A 80 -4.96 5.95 3.26
N THR A 81 -5.20 5.45 4.48
CA THR A 81 -6.54 5.07 4.92
C THR A 81 -7.50 6.25 4.94
N VAL A 82 -7.08 7.42 5.45
CA VAL A 82 -7.89 8.64 5.48
C VAL A 82 -8.21 9.11 4.06
N VAL A 83 -7.22 9.16 3.17
CA VAL A 83 -7.42 9.53 1.77
C VAL A 83 -8.41 8.57 1.10
N CYS A 84 -8.25 7.27 1.30
CA CYS A 84 -9.16 6.26 0.76
C CYS A 84 -10.60 6.40 1.32
N ALA A 85 -10.72 6.66 2.62
CA ALA A 85 -12.00 6.90 3.28
C ALA A 85 -12.69 8.17 2.77
N LEU A 86 -11.94 9.26 2.58
CA LEU A 86 -12.45 10.52 2.02
C LEU A 86 -12.87 10.33 0.56
N PHE A 87 -12.06 9.62 -0.24
CA PHE A 87 -12.37 9.33 -1.64
C PHE A 87 -13.66 8.50 -1.77
N MET A 88 -13.82 7.45 -0.97
CA MET A 88 -15.07 6.67 -0.93
C MET A 88 -16.28 7.49 -0.46
N ARG A 89 -16.11 8.38 0.53
CA ARG A 89 -17.20 9.27 0.97
C ARG A 89 -17.57 10.29 -0.12
N GLY A 90 -16.59 10.82 -0.85
CA GLY A 90 -16.82 11.69 -1.99
C GLY A 90 -17.59 11.00 -3.12
N LEU A 91 -17.25 9.74 -3.42
CA LEU A 91 -17.99 8.90 -4.37
C LEU A 91 -19.43 8.60 -3.92
N ARG A 92 -19.64 8.35 -2.62
CA ARG A 92 -20.99 8.14 -2.06
C ARG A 92 -21.85 9.40 -2.03
N SER A 93 -21.26 10.59 -2.02
CA SER A 93 -21.99 11.86 -2.01
C SER A 93 -22.47 12.32 -3.39
N GLN A 94 -22.10 11.61 -4.47
CA GLN A 94 -22.56 11.87 -5.84
C GLN A 94 -23.69 10.92 -6.32
N SER A 95 -24.18 10.02 -5.46
CA SER A 95 -25.40 9.23 -5.69
C SER A 95 -26.57 9.83 -4.93
#